data_AF-A0A256ZHA5-F1
#
_entry.id   AF-A0A256ZHA5-F1
#
_cell.length_a   1.000
_cell.length_b   1.000
_cell.length_c   1.000
_cell.angle_alpha   90.00
_cell.angle_beta   90.00
_cell.angle_gamma   90.00
#
_symmetry.space_group_name_H-M   'P 1'
#
loop_
_entity.id
_entity.type
_entity.pdbx_description
1 polymer ?
#
loop_
_entity_poly.entity_id
_entity_poly.type
_entity_poly.pdbx_seq_one_letter_code
_entity_poly.pdbx_strand_id
1 'polypeptide(L)' 'MPTHGSMTKAGKVRSQTPKIPPRPRKNLPPRVRNRREFWIRKRKEAGLPVPTVIPPSSVPKK' A
#
# COMPACT_ATOMS: atom_id res chain seq x y z
N MET A 1 21.73 7.68 45.51
CA MET A 1 20.81 7.33 44.40
C MET A 1 21.58 6.43 43.44
N PRO A 2 21.06 5.27 43.02
CA PRO A 2 21.77 4.43 42.04
C PRO A 2 21.79 5.16 40.71
N THR A 3 22.98 5.41 40.17
CA THR A 3 23.19 6.14 38.91
C THR A 3 22.88 5.28 37.68
N HIS A 4 22.86 3.95 37.85
CA HIS A 4 22.74 2.98 36.75
C HIS A 4 21.50 2.10 36.93
N GLY A 5 20.54 2.24 36.02
CA GLY A 5 19.36 1.38 35.94
C GLY A 5 19.63 0.08 35.18
N SER A 6 18.71 -0.88 35.27
CA SER A 6 18.83 -2.18 34.58
C SER A 6 18.72 -2.02 33.06
N MET A 7 19.80 -2.36 32.35
CA MET A 7 19.86 -2.36 30.88
C MET A 7 19.08 -3.52 30.22
N THR A 8 18.62 -4.49 30.99
CA THR A 8 18.01 -5.74 30.49
C THR A 8 16.77 -5.56 29.61
N LYS A 9 16.09 -4.42 29.71
CA LYS A 9 14.88 -4.11 28.93
C LYS A 9 15.18 -3.42 27.59
N ALA A 10 16.43 -3.04 27.33
CA ALA A 10 16.79 -2.33 26.12
C ALA A 10 16.47 -3.18 24.87
N GLY A 11 15.67 -2.63 23.96
CA GLY A 11 15.36 -3.28 22.68
C GLY A 11 14.42 -4.50 22.73
N LYS A 12 13.98 -4.96 23.91
CA LYS A 12 13.15 -6.17 24.09
C LYS A 12 11.95 -6.24 23.13
N VAL A 13 11.20 -5.15 23.01
CA VAL A 13 9.99 -5.11 22.17
C VAL A 13 10.34 -5.21 20.68
N ARG A 14 11.46 -4.59 20.26
CA ARG A 14 11.90 -4.60 18.86
C ARG A 14 12.42 -5.97 18.44
N SER A 15 13.11 -6.70 19.32
CA SER A 15 13.60 -8.06 19.04
C SER A 15 12.49 -9.12 19.12
N GLN A 16 11.47 -8.91 19.96
CA GLN A 16 10.30 -9.78 20.04
C GLN A 16 9.38 -9.68 18.82
N THR A 17 9.42 -8.56 18.09
CA THR A 17 8.55 -8.36 16.92
C THR A 17 9.07 -9.17 15.73
N PRO A 18 8.30 -10.13 15.17
CA PRO A 18 8.75 -10.90 14.01
C PRO A 18 8.94 -10.01 12.79
N LYS A 19 10.00 -10.26 12.01
CA LYS A 19 10.28 -9.48 10.80
C LYS A 19 9.39 -9.95 9.65
N ILE A 20 8.43 -9.13 9.26
CA ILE A 20 7.53 -9.39 8.11
C ILE A 20 8.13 -8.77 6.83
N PRO A 21 8.18 -9.51 5.70
CA PRO A 21 8.65 -8.96 4.43
C PRO A 21 7.68 -7.90 3.87
N PRO A 22 8.19 -6.87 3.15
CA PRO A 22 7.34 -5.88 2.52
C PRO A 22 6.53 -6.48 1.37
N ARG A 23 5.31 -6.00 1.16
CA ARG A 23 4.49 -6.35 -0.01
C ARG A 23 5.11 -5.72 -1.28
N PRO A 24 5.09 -6.42 -2.43
CA PRO A 24 5.57 -5.85 -3.68
C PRO A 24 4.74 -4.62 -4.08
N ARG A 25 5.41 -3.53 -4.44
CA ARG A 25 4.76 -2.27 -4.84
C ARG A 25 4.43 -2.35 -6.34
N LYS A 26 3.19 -2.05 -6.71
CA LYS A 26 2.71 -1.97 -8.11
C LYS A 26 2.36 -0.53 -8.52
N ASN A 27 2.95 0.45 -7.84
CA ASN A 27 2.59 1.85 -8.05
C ASN A 27 3.12 2.34 -9.40
N LEU A 28 2.25 3.03 -10.15
CA LEU A 28 2.63 3.68 -11.40
C LEU A 28 3.54 4.89 -11.12
N PRO A 29 4.41 5.26 -12.06
CA PRO A 29 5.19 6.50 -11.95
C PRO A 29 4.25 7.72 -11.88
N PRO A 30 4.65 8.80 -11.17
CA PRO A 30 3.77 9.92 -10.84
C PRO A 30 3.05 10.53 -12.05
N ARG A 31 3.75 10.70 -13.17
CA ARG A 31 3.19 11.26 -14.42
C ARG A 31 2.03 10.41 -14.95
N VAL A 32 2.17 9.09 -14.92
CA VAL A 32 1.14 8.15 -15.40
C VAL A 32 -0.02 8.08 -14.41
N ARG A 33 0.26 8.06 -13.11
CA ARG A 33 -0.75 8.08 -12.05
C ARG A 33 -1.64 9.31 -12.16
N ASN A 34 -1.04 10.50 -12.22
CA ASN A 34 -1.78 11.76 -12.24
C ASN A 34 -2.64 11.90 -13.50
N ARG A 35 -2.13 11.47 -14.66
CA ARG A 35 -2.92 11.43 -15.90
C ARG A 35 -4.13 10.50 -15.78
N ARG A 36 -3.93 9.29 -15.22
CA ARG A 36 -5.00 8.31 -15.01
C ARG A 36 -6.06 8.83 -14.04
N GLU A 37 -5.66 9.42 -12.91
CA GLU A 37 -6.57 9.96 -11.91
C GLU A 37 -7.37 11.15 -12.44
N PHE A 38 -6.74 12.04 -13.19
CA PHE A 38 -7.44 13.13 -13.88
C PHE A 38 -8.50 12.59 -14.84
N TRP A 39 -8.16 11.61 -15.67
CA TRP A 39 -9.09 10.99 -16.61
C TRP A 39 -10.25 10.26 -15.91
N ILE A 40 -9.97 9.50 -14.86
CA ILE A 40 -10.99 8.84 -14.03
C ILE A 40 -11.96 9.87 -13.45
N ARG A 41 -11.43 10.98 -12.91
CA ARG A 41 -12.25 12.06 -12.35
C ARG A 41 -13.14 12.71 -13.40
N LYS A 42 -12.59 13.05 -14.56
CA LYS A 42 -13.37 13.63 -15.68
C LYS A 42 -14.47 12.70 -16.19
N ARG A 43 -14.22 11.39 -16.28
CA ARG A 43 -15.28 10.43 -16.63
C ARG A 43 -16.38 10.34 -15.59
N LYS A 44 -16.03 10.34 -14.29
CA LYS A 44 -17.01 10.36 -13.20
C LYS A 44 -17.87 11.62 -13.24
N GLU A 45 -17.26 12.80 -13.46
CA GLU A 45 -17.97 14.07 -13.66
C GLU A 45 -18.96 13.98 -14.82
N ALA A 46 -18.61 13.28 -15.91
CA ALA A 46 -19.46 13.08 -17.08
C ALA A 46 -20.48 11.91 -16.95
N GLY A 47 -20.58 11.25 -15.79
CA GLY A 47 -21.48 10.10 -15.58
C GLY A 47 -21.11 8.83 -16.38
N LEU A 48 -19.91 8.79 -16.97
CA LEU A 48 -19.43 7.68 -17.78
C LEU A 48 -18.85 6.55 -16.90
N PRO A 49 -19.01 5.27 -17.30
CA PRO A 49 -18.38 4.17 -16.60
C PRO A 49 -16.85 4.30 -16.63
N VAL A 50 -16.25 4.32 -15.45
CA VAL A 50 -14.81 4.21 -15.28
C VAL A 50 -14.43 2.72 -15.25
N PRO A 51 -13.36 2.32 -15.96
CA PRO A 51 -12.87 0.96 -15.88
C PRO A 51 -12.43 0.70 -14.44
N THR A 52 -13.26 -0.03 -13.70
CA THR A 52 -12.83 -0.70 -12.49
C THR A 52 -11.78 -1.69 -12.96
N VAL A 53 -10.54 -1.52 -12.53
CA VAL A 53 -9.54 -2.57 -12.71
C VAL A 53 -9.92 -3.67 -11.74
N ILE A 54 -10.95 -4.44 -12.11
CA ILE A 54 -11.21 -5.76 -11.59
C ILE A 54 -10.05 -6.59 -12.13
N PRO A 55 -9.20 -7.20 -11.29
CA PRO A 55 -8.26 -8.20 -11.79
C PRO A 55 -9.09 -9.28 -12.51
N PRO A 56 -8.68 -9.75 -13.70
CA PRO A 56 -9.40 -10.77 -14.45
C PRO A 56 -9.26 -12.15 -13.77
N SER A 57 -9.72 -12.28 -12.54
CA SER A 57 -9.94 -13.57 -11.86
C SER A 57 -11.41 -13.95 -11.81
N SER A 58 -12.32 -13.11 -12.32
CA SER A 58 -13.77 -13.35 -12.36
C SER A 58 -14.38 -13.40 -13.75
N VAL A 59 -13.57 -13.32 -14.82
CA VAL A 59 -14.05 -13.62 -16.17
C VAL A 59 -13.78 -15.12 -16.41
N PRO A 60 -14.80 -16.00 -16.44
CA PRO A 60 -14.59 -17.37 -16.88
C PRO A 60 -14.08 -17.32 -18.32
N LYS A 61 -12.89 -17.87 -18.56
CA LYS A 61 -12.43 -18.15 -19.92
C LYS A 61 -13.44 -19.15 -20.51
N LYS A 62 -14.17 -18.72 -21.54
CA LYS A 62 -14.82 -19.65 -22.47
C LYS A 62 -13.75 -20.47 -23.20
#